data_AF-A0A9N9NU01-F1
#
_entry.id   AF-A0A9N9NU01-F1
#
_cell.length_a   1.000
_cell.length_b   1.000
_cell.length_c   1.000
_cell.angle_alpha   90.00
_cell.angle_beta   90.00
_cell.angle_gamma   90.00
#
_symmetry.space_group_name_H-M   'P 1'
#
loop_
_entity.id
_entity.type
_entity.pdbx_description
1 polymer ?
#
loop_
_entity_poly.entity_id
_entity_poly.type
_entity_poly.pdbx_seq_one_letter_code
_entity_poly.pdbx_strand_id
1 'polypeptide(L)'
;ARNFAEGTSPQIAQSFDQEAAAVLMARIAVFKAEIDDGPDVLRWLDRMLIRLCQKFADYRKDDPSSFRLAENFSIYPQFMFHLRRSQFLQVFNNSPDETAFYRHVLNREDVNNSLIMIQPTLMSYGFDSPPQPVLLDSISIKPDVILLLDTFFHILIFHGETIAQWRKAGYQDQEGYENFKELLEAPKADSEELLADRFPIPRYIVCDQHGSQARFLLSKLNPSTTHVSGSMYGTPQGQAIFTDDVSLQVFMEHLKKLAVSGSS
;
A
#
# COMPACT_ATOMS: atom_id res chain seq x y z
N ALA A 1 31.61 10.71 19.91
CA ALA A 1 31.29 11.96 19.17
C ALA A 1 30.54 11.58 17.90
N ARG A 2 29.50 12.31 17.50
CA ARG A 2 28.88 12.09 16.17
C ARG A 2 29.92 12.48 15.12
N ASN A 3 30.29 11.55 14.25
CA ASN A 3 31.22 11.84 13.15
C ASN A 3 30.56 12.82 12.19
N PHE A 4 31.20 13.96 11.95
CA PHE A 4 30.80 14.89 10.90
C PHE A 4 31.35 14.37 9.56
N ALA A 5 30.46 14.04 8.64
CA ALA A 5 30.81 13.54 7.32
C ALA A 5 30.74 14.68 6.28
N GLU A 6 31.68 14.69 5.32
CA GLU A 6 31.62 15.61 4.18
C GLU A 6 30.44 15.27 3.26
N GLY A 7 29.94 16.25 2.49
CA GLY A 7 28.71 16.13 1.69
C GLY A 7 28.71 15.05 0.59
N THR A 8 29.87 14.48 0.28
CA THR A 8 30.07 13.37 -0.67
C THR A 8 30.40 12.04 0.02
N SER A 9 30.38 12.00 1.35
CA SER A 9 30.72 10.81 2.12
C SER A 9 29.72 9.68 1.84
N PRO A 10 30.19 8.45 1.55
CA PRO A 10 29.34 7.27 1.43
C PRO A 10 28.47 7.00 2.66
N GLN A 11 28.91 7.49 3.83
CA GLN A 11 28.17 7.35 5.09
C GLN A 11 26.80 8.04 5.05
N ILE A 12 26.64 9.10 4.25
CA ILE A 12 25.35 9.80 4.11
C ILE A 12 24.31 8.85 3.53
N ALA A 13 24.63 8.18 2.43
CA ALA A 13 23.72 7.23 1.79
C ALA A 13 23.40 6.06 2.72
N GLN A 14 24.37 5.54 3.47
CA GLN A 14 24.17 4.43 4.42
C GLN A 14 23.29 4.82 5.62
N SER A 15 23.28 6.09 6.00
CA SER A 15 22.46 6.61 7.10
C SER A 15 21.03 6.98 6.70
N PHE A 16 20.65 6.77 5.43
CA PHE A 16 19.32 7.12 4.95
C PHE A 16 18.27 6.15 5.51
N ASP A 17 17.30 6.72 6.21
CA ASP A 17 16.11 6.06 6.71
C ASP A 17 14.94 6.34 5.73
N GLN A 18 14.64 5.35 4.89
CA GLN A 18 13.59 5.46 3.88
C GLN A 18 12.18 5.57 4.45
N GLU A 19 11.93 5.02 5.64
CA GLU A 19 10.63 5.05 6.30
C GLU A 19 10.35 6.45 6.83
N ALA A 20 11.28 6.99 7.62
CA ALA A 20 11.18 8.36 8.11
C ALA A 20 11.15 9.38 6.96
N ALA A 21 11.96 9.17 5.92
CA ALA A 21 11.96 10.03 4.73
C ALA A 21 10.62 10.00 4.00
N ALA A 22 9.99 8.83 3.84
CA ALA A 22 8.69 8.72 3.19
C ALA A 22 7.60 9.49 3.96
N VAL A 23 7.58 9.39 5.29
CA VAL A 23 6.64 10.13 6.15
C VAL A 23 6.88 11.63 6.07
N LEU A 24 8.13 12.09 6.16
CA LEU A 24 8.46 13.51 6.03
C LEU A 24 8.07 14.06 4.65
N MET A 25 8.32 13.29 3.59
CA MET A 25 7.92 13.66 2.23
C MET A 25 6.41 13.68 2.04
N ALA A 26 5.67 12.77 2.68
CA ALA A 26 4.22 12.81 2.71
C ALA A 26 3.69 14.08 3.40
N ARG A 27 4.27 14.48 4.53
CA ARG A 27 3.90 15.71 5.24
C ARG A 27 4.17 16.96 4.40
N ILE A 28 5.32 17.02 3.73
CA ILE A 28 5.63 18.11 2.80
C ILE A 28 4.63 18.12 1.63
N ALA A 29 4.33 16.96 1.04
CA ALA A 29 3.37 16.86 -0.05
C ALA A 29 1.97 17.34 0.36
N VAL A 30 1.50 16.94 1.55
CA VAL A 30 0.22 17.38 2.12
C VAL A 30 0.21 18.88 2.36
N PHE A 31 1.27 19.44 2.95
CA PHE A 31 1.38 20.88 3.16
C PHE A 31 1.37 21.65 1.84
N LYS A 32 2.09 21.17 0.82
CA LYS A 32 2.05 21.77 -0.52
C LYS A 32 0.66 21.70 -1.15
N ALA A 33 -0.08 20.62 -0.93
CA ALA A 33 -1.44 20.43 -1.42
C ALA A 33 -2.51 21.29 -0.70
N GLU A 34 -2.13 22.15 0.24
CA GLU A 34 -3.00 23.21 0.78
C GLU A 34 -2.99 24.47 -0.09
N ILE A 35 -1.91 24.68 -0.86
CA ILE A 35 -1.68 25.91 -1.65
C ILE A 35 -1.65 25.59 -3.14
N ASP A 36 -0.91 24.56 -3.52
CA ASP A 36 -0.69 24.14 -4.90
C ASP A 36 -1.78 23.17 -5.36
N ASP A 37 -2.07 23.13 -6.67
CA ASP A 37 -3.01 22.16 -7.25
C ASP A 37 -2.44 20.73 -7.20
N GLY A 38 -3.33 19.75 -7.06
CA GLY A 38 -2.99 18.33 -6.90
C GLY A 38 -2.01 17.80 -7.95
N PRO A 39 -2.27 17.98 -9.27
CA PRO A 39 -1.36 17.55 -10.33
C PRO A 39 0.06 18.12 -10.22
N ASP A 40 0.22 19.35 -9.72
CA ASP A 40 1.54 19.96 -9.57
C ASP A 40 2.30 19.40 -8.38
N VAL A 41 1.60 19.11 -7.27
CA VAL A 41 2.19 18.39 -6.12
C VAL A 41 2.64 16.99 -6.54
N LEU A 42 1.86 16.28 -7.34
CA LEU A 42 2.22 14.96 -7.86
C LEU A 42 3.45 15.02 -8.76
N ARG A 43 3.52 15.97 -9.69
CA ARG A 43 4.71 16.19 -10.53
C ARG A 43 5.93 16.53 -9.70
N TRP A 44 5.77 17.32 -8.65
CA TRP A 44 6.85 17.63 -7.71
C TRP A 44 7.34 16.37 -7.00
N LEU A 45 6.43 15.55 -6.48
CA LEU A 45 6.75 14.29 -5.81
C LEU A 45 7.51 13.33 -6.73
N ASP A 46 7.00 13.13 -7.96
CA ASP A 46 7.62 12.28 -8.98
C ASP A 46 9.03 12.82 -9.34
N ARG A 47 9.20 14.14 -9.48
CA ARG A 47 10.53 14.76 -9.71
C ARG A 47 11.51 14.55 -8.56
N MET A 48 11.06 14.63 -7.31
CA MET A 48 11.92 14.40 -6.15
C MET A 48 12.38 12.94 -6.09
N LEU A 49 11.47 12.00 -6.37
CA LEU A 49 11.80 10.58 -6.44
C LEU A 49 12.82 10.29 -7.56
N ILE A 50 12.61 10.85 -8.77
CA ILE A 50 13.55 10.67 -9.88
C ILE A 50 14.94 11.20 -9.52
N ARG A 51 15.03 12.39 -8.89
CA ARG A 51 16.31 12.97 -8.45
C ARG A 51 17.01 12.12 -7.39
N LEU A 52 16.25 11.54 -6.46
CA LEU A 52 16.78 10.63 -5.45
C LEU A 52 17.41 9.40 -6.12
N CYS A 53 16.66 8.77 -7.02
CA CYS A 53 17.11 7.61 -7.78
C CYS A 53 18.34 7.93 -8.66
N GLN A 54 18.34 9.07 -9.36
CA GLN A 54 19.49 9.52 -10.17
C GLN A 54 20.77 9.71 -9.34
N LYS A 55 20.63 10.11 -8.07
CA LYS A 55 21.76 10.39 -7.19
C LYS A 55 22.28 9.15 -6.45
N PHE A 56 21.40 8.23 -6.06
CA PHE A 56 21.72 7.15 -5.13
C PHE A 56 21.54 5.73 -5.69
N ALA A 57 20.97 5.57 -6.90
CA ALA A 57 20.92 4.28 -7.56
C ALA A 57 22.19 3.99 -8.35
N ASP A 58 22.53 2.71 -8.46
CA ASP A 58 23.55 2.23 -9.39
C ASP A 58 22.88 1.93 -10.74
N TYR A 59 23.40 2.50 -11.81
CA TYR A 59 22.95 2.22 -13.17
C TYR A 59 23.99 2.59 -14.22
N ARG A 60 23.84 1.98 -15.40
CA ARG A 60 24.48 2.40 -16.63
C ARG A 60 23.56 3.38 -17.35
N LYS A 61 24.13 4.46 -17.87
CA LYS A 61 23.38 5.48 -18.60
C LYS A 61 22.61 4.84 -19.75
N ASP A 62 21.35 5.23 -19.90
CA ASP A 62 20.43 4.77 -20.94
C ASP A 62 20.13 3.24 -20.93
N ASP A 63 20.46 2.52 -19.84
CA ASP A 63 20.15 1.10 -19.66
C ASP A 63 19.27 0.86 -18.41
N PRO A 64 17.92 0.84 -18.55
CA PRO A 64 17.00 0.65 -17.43
C PRO A 64 17.13 -0.70 -16.71
N SER A 65 17.69 -1.71 -17.38
CA SER A 65 17.84 -3.06 -16.80
C SER A 65 18.93 -3.12 -15.73
N SER A 66 19.90 -2.22 -15.83
CA SER A 66 21.02 -2.06 -14.90
C SER A 66 20.65 -1.38 -13.58
N PHE A 67 19.48 -0.72 -13.50
CA PHE A 67 19.08 0.06 -12.34
C PHE A 67 18.95 -0.79 -11.08
N ARG A 68 19.68 -0.42 -10.02
CA ARG A 68 19.64 -1.06 -8.70
C ARG A 68 19.64 0.00 -7.60
N LEU A 69 18.85 -0.25 -6.56
CA LEU A 69 18.85 0.53 -5.32
C LEU A 69 19.41 -0.33 -4.20
N ALA A 70 20.15 0.29 -3.28
CA ALA A 70 20.55 -0.34 -2.03
C ALA A 70 19.31 -0.64 -1.16
N GLU A 71 19.44 -1.59 -0.23
CA GLU A 71 18.35 -2.06 0.64
C GLU A 71 17.67 -0.93 1.42
N ASN A 72 18.45 0.04 1.90
CA ASN A 72 17.94 1.19 2.63
C ASN A 72 17.23 2.24 1.74
N PHE A 73 17.17 2.03 0.43
CA PHE A 73 16.39 2.84 -0.53
C PHE A 73 15.33 2.03 -1.29
N SER A 74 15.35 0.69 -1.23
CA SER A 74 14.61 -0.15 -2.17
C SER A 74 13.09 -0.06 -2.04
N ILE A 75 12.56 0.23 -0.84
CA ILE A 75 11.11 0.36 -0.63
C ILE A 75 10.63 1.81 -0.75
N TYR A 76 11.52 2.79 -0.75
CA TYR A 76 11.15 4.21 -0.91
C TYR A 76 10.29 4.50 -2.16
N PRO A 77 10.63 3.97 -3.37
CA PRO A 77 9.76 4.14 -4.54
C PRO A 77 8.35 3.56 -4.35
N GLN A 78 8.22 2.45 -3.60
CA GLN A 78 6.93 1.84 -3.30
C GLN A 78 6.08 2.75 -2.41
N PHE A 79 6.67 3.37 -1.38
CA PHE A 79 5.96 4.38 -0.57
C PHE A 79 5.49 5.56 -1.42
N MET A 80 6.33 6.06 -2.32
CA MET A 80 5.94 7.17 -3.21
C MET A 80 4.81 6.79 -4.17
N PHE A 81 4.80 5.54 -4.65
CA PHE A 81 3.71 4.99 -5.47
C PHE A 81 2.37 4.94 -4.72
N HIS A 82 2.36 4.50 -3.46
CA HIS A 82 1.14 4.48 -2.67
C HIS A 82 0.71 5.90 -2.24
N LEU A 83 1.67 6.75 -1.83
CA LEU A 83 1.42 8.14 -1.45
C LEU A 83 0.74 8.94 -2.57
N ARG A 84 1.24 8.87 -3.81
CA ARG A 84 0.69 9.62 -4.96
C ARG A 84 -0.75 9.21 -5.34
N ARG A 85 -1.19 8.03 -4.91
CA ARG A 85 -2.55 7.48 -5.12
C ARG A 85 -3.41 7.55 -3.87
N SER A 86 -2.83 7.93 -2.73
CA SER A 86 -3.53 8.01 -1.46
C SER A 86 -4.56 9.15 -1.46
N GLN A 87 -5.54 9.05 -0.57
CA GLN A 87 -6.56 10.07 -0.33
C GLN A 87 -5.99 11.39 0.23
N PHE A 88 -4.71 11.43 0.59
CA PHE A 88 -4.03 12.66 0.98
C PHE A 88 -3.83 13.62 -0.20
N LEU A 89 -3.56 13.05 -1.39
CA LEU A 89 -3.23 13.79 -2.61
C LEU A 89 -4.30 13.64 -3.70
N GLN A 90 -4.93 12.47 -3.81
CA GLN A 90 -6.06 12.23 -4.71
C GLN A 90 -7.38 12.39 -3.96
N VAL A 91 -7.92 13.61 -3.98
CA VAL A 91 -9.11 13.98 -3.19
C VAL A 91 -10.44 13.66 -3.89
N PHE A 92 -10.40 13.10 -5.11
CA PHE A 92 -11.62 12.65 -5.79
C PHE A 92 -12.36 11.62 -4.93
N ASN A 93 -13.69 11.70 -4.91
CA ASN A 93 -14.56 10.85 -4.09
C ASN A 93 -14.34 10.97 -2.57
N ASN A 94 -13.73 12.07 -2.11
CA ASN A 94 -13.71 12.50 -0.72
C ASN A 94 -14.33 13.90 -0.61
N SER A 95 -15.01 14.17 0.50
CA SER A 95 -15.40 15.53 0.86
C SER A 95 -14.18 16.36 1.29
N PRO A 96 -14.27 17.70 1.24
CA PRO A 96 -13.22 18.57 1.79
C PRO A 96 -12.93 18.29 3.27
N ASP A 97 -13.97 18.03 4.07
CA ASP A 97 -13.84 17.73 5.50
C ASP A 97 -13.15 16.40 5.76
N GLU A 98 -13.46 15.34 5.00
CA GLU A 98 -12.74 14.06 5.08
C GLU A 98 -11.27 14.24 4.73
N THR A 99 -10.97 15.02 3.69
CA THR A 99 -9.59 15.32 3.28
C THR A 99 -8.84 16.05 4.39
N ALA A 100 -9.47 17.07 4.99
CA ALA A 100 -8.89 17.81 6.12
C ALA A 100 -8.65 16.90 7.33
N PHE A 101 -9.59 16.01 7.65
CA PHE A 101 -9.45 15.03 8.71
C PHE A 101 -8.27 14.07 8.47
N TYR A 102 -8.15 13.47 7.28
CA TYR A 102 -7.03 12.57 6.97
C TYR A 102 -5.69 13.29 7.09
N ARG A 103 -5.57 14.49 6.51
CA ARG A 103 -4.34 15.31 6.58
C ARG A 103 -3.99 15.72 8.00
N HIS A 104 -4.98 16.07 8.81
CA HIS A 104 -4.79 16.40 10.23
C HIS A 104 -4.15 15.22 10.99
N VAL A 105 -4.68 14.01 10.80
CA VAL A 105 -4.20 12.81 11.50
C VAL A 105 -2.77 12.46 11.07
N LEU A 106 -2.45 12.47 9.77
CA LEU A 106 -1.09 12.19 9.26
C LEU A 106 -0.02 13.11 9.88
N ASN A 107 -0.37 14.37 10.13
CA ASN A 107 0.54 15.36 10.71
C ASN A 107 0.75 15.20 12.21
N ARG A 108 -0.08 14.40 12.90
CA ARG A 108 0.00 14.17 14.34
C ARG A 108 0.64 12.83 14.71
N GLU A 109 0.47 11.81 13.87
CA GLU A 109 0.89 10.45 14.17
C GLU A 109 2.41 10.23 14.08
N ASP A 110 2.89 9.09 14.58
CA ASP A 110 4.30 8.71 14.49
C ASP A 110 4.67 8.14 13.10
N VAL A 111 5.92 7.67 12.94
CA VAL A 111 6.40 7.10 11.68
C VAL A 111 5.61 5.84 11.33
N ASN A 112 5.45 4.91 12.27
CA ASN A 112 4.81 3.61 12.01
C ASN A 112 3.36 3.77 11.55
N ASN A 113 2.56 4.56 12.28
CA ASN A 113 1.17 4.83 11.93
C ASN A 113 1.06 5.59 10.60
N SER A 114 1.97 6.52 10.34
CA SER A 114 2.01 7.25 9.06
C SER A 114 2.35 6.34 7.88
N LEU A 115 3.21 5.34 8.06
CA LEU A 115 3.50 4.35 7.02
C LEU A 115 2.28 3.50 6.71
N ILE A 116 1.53 3.05 7.72
CA ILE A 116 0.27 2.31 7.53
C ILE A 116 -0.75 3.15 6.75
N MET A 117 -0.81 4.47 7.03
CA MET A 117 -1.67 5.39 6.27
C MET A 117 -1.25 5.54 4.80
N ILE A 118 0.05 5.55 4.52
CA ILE A 118 0.60 5.71 3.16
C ILE A 118 0.43 4.39 2.38
N GLN A 119 0.90 3.29 2.96
CA GLN A 119 0.86 1.95 2.41
C GLN A 119 0.16 1.02 3.43
N PRO A 120 -1.15 0.78 3.25
CA PRO A 120 -1.91 -0.13 4.08
C PRO A 120 -1.27 -1.52 4.19
N THR A 121 -1.44 -2.15 5.35
CA THR A 121 -1.00 -3.54 5.57
C THR A 121 -2.11 -4.52 5.22
N LEU A 122 -1.73 -5.68 4.70
CA LEU A 122 -2.66 -6.73 4.32
C LEU A 122 -2.14 -8.07 4.85
N MET A 123 -2.89 -8.68 5.76
CA MET A 123 -2.60 -10.00 6.32
C MET A 123 -3.53 -11.04 5.71
N SER A 124 -3.00 -12.19 5.34
CA SER A 124 -3.78 -13.31 4.81
C SER A 124 -3.83 -14.46 5.81
N TYR A 125 -5.04 -15.01 5.98
CA TYR A 125 -5.35 -16.14 6.84
C TYR A 125 -5.93 -17.24 5.96
N GLY A 126 -5.37 -18.44 6.04
CA GLY A 126 -5.84 -19.62 5.32
C GLY A 126 -5.55 -20.88 6.10
N PHE A 127 -5.99 -22.02 5.60
CA PHE A 127 -5.76 -23.32 6.25
C PHE A 127 -4.33 -23.83 6.06
N ASP A 128 -3.71 -23.51 4.93
CA ASP A 128 -2.42 -24.09 4.53
C ASP A 128 -1.21 -23.36 5.15
N SER A 129 -1.41 -22.16 5.70
CA SER A 129 -0.33 -21.34 6.22
C SER A 129 -0.78 -20.48 7.40
N PRO A 130 0.09 -20.24 8.39
CA PRO A 130 -0.19 -19.28 9.45
C PRO A 130 -0.44 -17.87 8.89
N PRO A 131 -1.05 -16.96 9.68
CA PRO A 131 -1.26 -15.58 9.27
C PRO A 131 0.04 -14.94 8.77
N GLN A 132 0.03 -14.41 7.55
CA GLN A 132 1.24 -13.85 6.94
C GLN A 132 0.94 -12.55 6.17
N PRO A 133 1.89 -11.60 6.16
CA PRO A 133 1.78 -10.41 5.32
C PRO A 133 1.78 -10.79 3.84
N VAL A 134 0.85 -10.21 3.10
CA VAL A 134 0.74 -10.36 1.65
C VAL A 134 0.82 -9.01 0.95
N LEU A 135 1.16 -9.04 -0.34
CA LEU A 135 1.23 -7.81 -1.13
C LEU A 135 -0.15 -7.15 -1.22
N LEU A 136 -0.18 -5.82 -1.16
CA LEU A 136 -1.39 -5.02 -1.38
C LEU A 136 -1.73 -4.99 -2.88
N ASP A 137 -2.09 -6.15 -3.42
CA ASP A 137 -2.28 -6.42 -4.84
C ASP A 137 -3.51 -7.31 -5.08
N SER A 138 -4.13 -7.15 -6.25
CA SER A 138 -5.18 -8.03 -6.78
C SER A 138 -4.89 -9.54 -6.69
N ILE A 139 -3.62 -9.96 -6.82
CA ILE A 139 -3.24 -11.39 -6.76
C ILE A 139 -3.42 -12.00 -5.37
N SER A 140 -3.48 -11.17 -4.33
CA SER A 140 -3.65 -11.61 -2.94
C SER A 140 -5.11 -11.94 -2.63
N ILE A 141 -6.05 -11.55 -3.49
CA ILE A 141 -7.45 -11.94 -3.35
C ILE A 141 -7.63 -13.36 -3.87
N LYS A 142 -7.91 -14.29 -2.95
CA LYS A 142 -8.20 -15.69 -3.25
C LYS A 142 -9.54 -16.10 -2.63
N PRO A 143 -10.26 -17.07 -3.21
CA PRO A 143 -11.58 -17.48 -2.71
C PRO A 143 -11.52 -18.22 -1.37
N ASP A 144 -10.39 -18.83 -1.05
CA ASP A 144 -10.14 -19.73 0.09
C ASP A 144 -9.39 -19.08 1.26
N VAL A 145 -9.22 -17.75 1.25
CA VAL A 145 -8.53 -17.01 2.31
C VAL A 145 -9.40 -15.92 2.91
N ILE A 146 -9.06 -15.51 4.13
CA ILE A 146 -9.54 -14.28 4.76
C ILE A 146 -8.41 -13.26 4.71
N LEU A 147 -8.73 -12.00 4.46
CA LEU A 147 -7.78 -10.89 4.48
C LEU A 147 -8.15 -9.90 5.57
N LEU A 148 -7.17 -9.47 6.35
CA LEU A 148 -7.27 -8.32 7.26
C LEU A 148 -6.49 -7.16 6.65
N LEU A 149 -7.22 -6.13 6.22
CA LEU A 149 -6.67 -4.88 5.71
C LEU A 149 -6.68 -3.84 6.82
N ASP A 150 -5.53 -3.24 7.07
CA ASP A 150 -5.40 -2.08 7.94
C ASP A 150 -4.90 -0.86 7.16
N THR A 151 -5.76 0.16 7.07
CA THR A 151 -5.47 1.44 6.39
C THR A 151 -5.21 2.58 7.36
N PHE A 152 -4.95 2.26 8.64
CA PHE A 152 -5.03 3.16 9.79
C PHE A 152 -6.45 3.65 10.09
N PHE A 153 -7.19 4.18 9.11
CA PHE A 153 -8.54 4.75 9.28
C PHE A 153 -9.67 3.71 9.21
N HIS A 154 -9.41 2.58 8.57
CA HIS A 154 -10.33 1.46 8.44
C HIS A 154 -9.60 0.17 8.76
N ILE A 155 -10.25 -0.69 9.55
CA ILE A 155 -9.90 -2.10 9.72
C ILE A 155 -10.96 -2.91 8.99
N LEU A 156 -10.54 -3.70 8.00
CA LEU A 156 -11.44 -4.41 7.11
C LEU A 156 -11.10 -5.91 7.08
N ILE A 157 -12.07 -6.74 7.44
CA ILE A 157 -12.01 -8.20 7.26
C ILE A 157 -12.75 -8.57 5.98
N PHE A 158 -12.04 -9.15 5.04
CA PHE A 158 -12.55 -9.62 3.76
C PHE A 158 -12.54 -11.15 3.72
N HIS A 159 -13.69 -11.75 3.43
CA HIS A 159 -13.81 -13.20 3.25
C HIS A 159 -13.85 -13.54 1.77
N GLY A 160 -12.93 -14.41 1.32
CA GLY A 160 -12.98 -14.99 -0.02
C GLY A 160 -14.29 -15.74 -0.29
N GLU A 161 -14.61 -15.93 -1.57
CA GLU A 161 -15.88 -16.54 -2.00
C GLU A 161 -16.19 -17.87 -1.30
N THR A 162 -15.24 -18.81 -1.30
CA THR A 162 -15.38 -20.13 -0.67
C THR A 162 -15.57 -20.02 0.84
N ILE A 163 -14.76 -19.19 1.50
CA ILE A 163 -14.89 -18.94 2.94
C ILE A 163 -16.26 -18.34 3.28
N ALA A 164 -16.73 -17.37 2.49
CA ALA A 164 -18.03 -16.74 2.68
C ALA A 164 -19.19 -17.74 2.49
N GLN A 165 -19.09 -18.66 1.51
CA GLN A 165 -20.05 -19.73 1.30
C GLN A 165 -20.08 -20.69 2.51
N TRP A 166 -18.91 -21.13 2.99
CA TRP A 166 -18.80 -22.01 4.16
C TRP A 166 -19.34 -21.37 5.43
N ARG A 167 -19.05 -20.08 5.65
CA ARG A 167 -19.57 -19.31 6.79
C ARG A 167 -21.10 -19.23 6.76
N LYS A 168 -21.69 -19.01 5.57
CA LYS A 168 -23.15 -18.94 5.36
C LYS A 168 -23.82 -20.31 5.51
N ALA A 169 -23.13 -21.38 5.16
CA ALA A 169 -23.61 -22.75 5.35
C ALA A 169 -23.58 -23.19 6.83
N GLY A 170 -22.93 -22.42 7.71
CA GLY A 170 -22.86 -22.71 9.14
C GLY A 170 -21.87 -23.82 9.48
N TYR A 171 -20.83 -24.05 8.67
CA TYR A 171 -19.86 -25.10 8.97
C TYR A 171 -19.12 -24.85 10.28
N GLN A 172 -18.88 -23.60 10.66
CA GLN A 172 -18.23 -23.25 11.93
C GLN A 172 -18.98 -23.70 13.19
N ASP A 173 -20.27 -24.06 13.06
CA ASP A 173 -21.14 -24.49 14.15
C ASP A 173 -21.33 -26.03 14.18
N GLN A 174 -20.74 -26.75 13.22
CA GLN A 174 -20.82 -28.21 13.11
C GLN A 174 -19.61 -28.88 13.78
N GLU A 175 -19.85 -30.04 14.40
CA GLU A 175 -18.79 -30.86 15.01
C GLU A 175 -17.78 -31.32 13.93
N GLY A 176 -16.48 -31.15 14.20
CA GLY A 176 -15.40 -31.51 13.28
C GLY A 176 -14.90 -30.37 12.37
N TYR A 177 -15.49 -29.17 12.46
CA TYR A 177 -15.08 -27.96 11.73
C TYR A 177 -14.55 -26.86 12.67
N GLU A 178 -14.00 -27.23 13.82
CA GLU A 178 -13.45 -26.30 14.81
C GLU A 178 -12.32 -25.46 14.20
N ASN A 179 -11.52 -26.03 13.30
CA ASN A 179 -10.48 -25.33 12.55
C ASN A 179 -11.03 -24.17 11.70
N PHE A 180 -12.22 -24.32 11.10
CA PHE A 180 -12.86 -23.26 10.33
C PHE A 180 -13.39 -22.15 11.24
N LYS A 181 -13.91 -22.52 12.41
CA LYS A 181 -14.30 -21.55 13.44
C LYS A 181 -13.09 -20.74 13.92
N GLU A 182 -11.97 -21.39 14.22
CA GLU A 182 -10.72 -20.72 14.59
C GLU A 182 -10.22 -19.77 13.49
N LEU A 183 -10.28 -20.20 12.22
CA LEU A 183 -9.91 -19.37 11.08
C LEU A 183 -10.75 -18.09 10.98
N LEU A 184 -12.05 -18.15 11.29
CA LEU A 184 -12.95 -16.99 11.28
C LEU A 184 -12.73 -16.04 12.46
N GLU A 185 -12.25 -16.54 13.60
CA GLU A 185 -12.01 -15.75 14.81
C GLU A 185 -10.63 -15.10 14.83
N ALA A 186 -9.60 -15.74 14.25
CA ALA A 186 -8.23 -15.22 14.21
C ALA A 186 -8.13 -13.76 13.72
N PRO A 187 -8.66 -13.37 12.54
CA PRO A 187 -8.57 -11.98 12.09
C PRO A 187 -9.39 -11.01 12.94
N LYS A 188 -10.39 -11.48 13.70
CA LYS A 188 -11.15 -10.63 14.63
C LYS A 188 -10.32 -10.33 15.87
N ALA A 189 -9.66 -11.33 16.44
CA ALA A 189 -8.77 -11.14 17.58
C ALA A 189 -7.65 -10.14 17.26
N ASP A 190 -6.99 -10.31 16.10
CA ASP A 190 -5.94 -9.39 15.64
C ASP A 190 -6.50 -7.97 15.40
N SER A 191 -7.74 -7.87 14.90
CA SER A 191 -8.39 -6.56 14.70
C SER A 191 -8.73 -5.85 16.01
N GLU A 192 -9.10 -6.59 17.07
CA GLU A 192 -9.41 -6.02 18.38
C GLU A 192 -8.18 -5.41 19.05
N GLU A 193 -7.02 -6.05 18.91
CA GLU A 193 -5.74 -5.51 19.38
C GLU A 193 -5.41 -4.19 18.69
N LEU A 194 -5.56 -4.12 17.36
CA LEU A 194 -5.36 -2.88 16.59
C LEU A 194 -6.33 -1.76 16.98
N LEU A 195 -7.56 -2.12 17.38
CA LEU A 195 -8.60 -1.17 17.78
C LEU A 195 -8.37 -0.60 19.19
N ALA A 196 -7.69 -1.34 20.08
CA ALA A 196 -7.52 -0.95 21.48
C ALA A 196 -6.61 0.27 21.66
N ASP A 197 -5.52 0.35 20.89
CA ASP A 197 -4.50 1.39 21.07
C ASP A 197 -4.64 2.57 20.10
N ARG A 198 -5.52 2.48 19.09
CA ARG A 198 -5.57 3.45 18.00
C ARG A 198 -6.48 4.64 18.29
N PHE A 199 -5.96 5.85 18.06
CA PHE A 199 -6.74 7.08 18.10
C PHE A 199 -6.53 7.93 16.83
N PRO A 200 -7.60 8.30 16.10
CA PRO A 200 -9.01 7.98 16.34
C PRO A 200 -9.34 6.50 16.09
N ILE A 201 -10.41 6.01 16.71
CA ILE A 201 -10.89 4.64 16.49
C ILE A 201 -11.22 4.45 15.00
N PRO A 202 -10.61 3.48 14.31
CA PRO A 202 -10.89 3.25 12.91
C PRO A 202 -12.26 2.63 12.69
N ARG A 203 -12.80 2.84 11.51
CA ARG A 203 -14.04 2.21 11.10
C ARG A 203 -13.81 0.72 10.86
N TYR A 204 -14.52 -0.12 11.61
CA TYR A 204 -14.49 -1.58 11.45
C TYR A 204 -15.47 -2.02 10.35
N ILE A 205 -14.98 -2.82 9.40
CA ILE A 205 -15.73 -3.29 8.23
C ILE A 205 -15.55 -4.80 8.10
N VAL A 206 -16.65 -5.52 7.91
CA VAL A 206 -16.62 -6.94 7.53
C VAL A 206 -17.35 -7.09 6.22
N CYS A 207 -16.72 -7.73 5.24
CA CYS A 207 -17.31 -7.95 3.94
C CYS A 207 -16.92 -9.29 3.33
N ASP A 208 -17.73 -9.73 2.38
CA ASP A 208 -17.48 -10.92 1.56
C ASP A 208 -17.03 -10.49 0.17
N GLN A 209 -16.36 -11.38 -0.55
CA GLN A 209 -16.10 -11.23 -1.97
C GLN A 209 -17.40 -10.97 -2.73
N HIS A 210 -17.37 -10.02 -3.67
CA HIS A 210 -18.54 -9.49 -4.40
C HIS A 210 -19.55 -8.67 -3.55
N GLY A 211 -19.30 -8.47 -2.25
CA GLY A 211 -20.08 -7.57 -1.42
C GLY A 211 -19.81 -6.09 -1.72
N SER A 212 -20.81 -5.23 -1.46
CA SER A 212 -20.69 -3.78 -1.75
C SER A 212 -19.55 -3.09 -0.99
N GLN A 213 -19.29 -3.52 0.24
CA GLN A 213 -18.22 -3.00 1.08
C GLN A 213 -16.82 -3.48 0.67
N ALA A 214 -16.70 -4.53 -0.17
CA ALA A 214 -15.42 -5.01 -0.67
C ALA A 214 -14.67 -3.95 -1.51
N ARG A 215 -15.38 -2.93 -2.01
CA ARG A 215 -14.78 -1.78 -2.71
C ARG A 215 -13.74 -1.04 -1.87
N PHE A 216 -13.86 -1.05 -0.54
CA PHE A 216 -12.87 -0.45 0.35
C PHE A 216 -11.51 -1.14 0.26
N LEU A 217 -11.49 -2.46 0.08
CA LEU A 217 -10.27 -3.21 -0.22
C LEU A 217 -9.81 -2.95 -1.65
N LEU A 218 -10.69 -3.14 -2.64
CA LEU A 218 -10.33 -3.06 -4.07
C LEU A 218 -9.73 -1.71 -4.48
N SER A 219 -10.20 -0.60 -3.90
CA SER A 219 -9.67 0.74 -4.18
C SER A 219 -8.25 0.99 -3.63
N LYS A 220 -7.78 0.15 -2.71
CA LYS A 220 -6.43 0.27 -2.11
C LYS A 220 -5.41 -0.67 -2.76
N LEU A 221 -5.86 -1.65 -3.53
CA LEU A 221 -4.99 -2.64 -4.16
C LEU A 221 -4.28 -2.11 -5.39
N ASN A 222 -3.07 -2.60 -5.61
CA ASN A 222 -2.35 -2.42 -6.86
C ASN A 222 -3.05 -3.22 -8.00
N PRO A 223 -3.43 -2.56 -9.11
CA PRO A 223 -4.11 -3.21 -10.23
C PRO A 223 -3.12 -3.93 -11.15
N SER A 224 -2.51 -5.02 -10.66
CA SER A 224 -1.64 -5.87 -11.50
C SER A 224 -2.44 -6.65 -12.53
N THR A 225 -3.68 -7.01 -12.22
CA THR A 225 -4.64 -7.61 -13.16
C THR A 225 -5.75 -6.61 -13.45
N THR A 226 -5.72 -6.00 -14.64
CA THR A 226 -6.77 -5.07 -15.11
C THR A 226 -7.69 -5.73 -16.13
N HIS A 227 -8.86 -5.13 -16.34
CA HIS A 227 -9.82 -5.53 -17.37
C HIS A 227 -9.24 -5.45 -18.80
N VAL A 228 -8.19 -4.66 -19.04
CA VAL A 228 -7.51 -4.52 -20.33
C VAL A 228 -6.41 -5.57 -20.52
N SER A 229 -5.81 -6.06 -19.42
CA SER A 229 -4.74 -7.08 -19.44
C SER A 229 -5.22 -8.49 -19.80
N GLY A 230 -6.52 -8.66 -20.06
CA GLY A 230 -7.13 -9.91 -20.50
C GLY A 230 -6.56 -10.38 -21.84
N SER A 231 -5.50 -11.18 -21.77
CA SER A 231 -5.03 -11.98 -22.90
C SER A 231 -6.13 -12.97 -23.27
N MET A 232 -6.45 -13.05 -24.57
CA MET A 232 -7.51 -13.87 -25.18
C MET A 232 -7.40 -15.40 -24.92
N TYR A 233 -6.38 -15.86 -24.19
CA TYR A 233 -6.04 -17.28 -24.01
C TYR A 233 -5.52 -17.66 -22.61
N GLY A 234 -5.75 -16.87 -21.56
CA GLY A 234 -5.28 -17.21 -20.20
C GLY A 234 -6.34 -17.00 -19.13
N THR A 235 -6.44 -17.95 -18.18
CA THR A 235 -7.19 -17.75 -16.93
C THR A 235 -6.57 -16.57 -16.16
N PRO A 236 -7.35 -15.54 -15.77
CA PRO A 236 -6.82 -14.43 -15.00
C PRO A 236 -6.32 -14.93 -13.63
N GLN A 237 -5.03 -14.72 -13.35
CA GLN A 237 -4.44 -14.97 -12.04
C GLN A 237 -4.77 -13.78 -11.12
N GLY A 238 -5.93 -13.80 -10.46
CA GLY A 238 -6.33 -12.82 -9.46
C GLY A 238 -7.59 -12.01 -9.83
N GLN A 239 -8.10 -11.23 -8.87
CA GLN A 239 -9.32 -10.45 -9.07
C GLN A 239 -9.04 -9.24 -9.97
N ALA A 240 -9.73 -9.16 -11.11
CA ALA A 240 -9.61 -8.02 -12.02
C ALA A 240 -10.09 -6.72 -11.35
N ILE A 241 -9.21 -5.71 -11.33
CA ILE A 241 -9.54 -4.37 -10.84
C ILE A 241 -9.90 -3.48 -12.05
N PHE A 242 -11.10 -2.90 -12.02
CA PHE A 242 -11.59 -1.99 -13.05
C PHE A 242 -11.11 -0.58 -12.77
N THR A 243 -9.89 -0.28 -13.21
CA THR A 243 -9.28 1.05 -13.11
C THR A 243 -8.33 1.29 -14.29
N ASP A 244 -8.14 2.56 -14.64
CA ASP A 244 -7.11 3.03 -15.58
C ASP A 244 -5.81 3.45 -14.85
N ASP A 245 -5.77 3.25 -13.52
CA ASP A 245 -4.58 3.55 -12.73
C ASP A 245 -3.38 2.69 -13.14
N VAL A 246 -2.21 3.31 -13.09
CA VAL A 246 -0.94 2.67 -13.38
C VAL A 246 -0.58 1.67 -12.27
N SER A 247 -0.17 0.46 -12.65
CA SER A 247 0.32 -0.55 -11.70
C SER A 247 1.71 -0.21 -11.16
N LEU A 248 2.08 -0.77 -10.00
CA LEU A 248 3.41 -0.58 -9.41
C LEU A 248 4.52 -1.00 -10.38
N GLN A 249 4.31 -2.07 -11.14
CA GLN A 249 5.30 -2.53 -12.13
C GLN A 249 5.54 -1.46 -13.20
N VAL A 250 4.48 -0.94 -13.83
CA VAL A 250 4.60 0.08 -14.88
C VAL A 250 5.20 1.37 -14.31
N PHE A 251 4.81 1.75 -13.09
CA PHE A 251 5.41 2.88 -12.37
C PHE A 251 6.93 2.70 -12.19
N MET A 252 7.36 1.51 -11.74
CA MET A 252 8.78 1.21 -11.55
C MET A 252 9.55 1.17 -12.88
N GLU A 253 8.96 0.65 -13.95
CA GLU A 253 9.57 0.67 -15.29
C GLU A 253 9.78 2.10 -15.80
N HIS A 254 8.80 2.98 -15.60
CA HIS A 254 8.90 4.39 -15.97
C HIS A 254 9.93 5.12 -15.12
N LEU A 255 9.94 4.89 -13.80
CA LEU A 255 10.93 5.45 -12.88
C LEU A 255 12.36 5.05 -13.31
N LYS A 256 12.59 3.76 -13.60
CA LYS A 256 13.88 3.27 -14.07
C LYS A 256 14.32 3.97 -15.35
N LYS A 257 13.43 4.07 -16.35
CA LYS A 257 13.72 4.75 -17.62
C LYS A 257 14.15 6.21 -17.40
N LEU A 258 13.41 6.95 -16.57
CA LEU A 258 13.69 8.37 -16.28
C LEU A 258 14.92 8.57 -15.39
N ALA A 259 15.22 7.62 -14.51
CA ALA A 259 16.40 7.67 -13.67
C ALA A 259 17.69 7.46 -14.48
N VAL A 260 17.72 6.46 -15.36
CA VAL A 260 18.93 6.16 -16.14
C VAL A 260 19.19 7.12 -17.30
N SER A 261 18.15 7.86 -17.74
CA SER A 261 18.24 8.86 -18.80
C SER A 261 18.77 10.22 -18.30
N GLY A 262 19.38 10.25 -17.10
CA GLY A 262 19.65 11.45 -16.31
C GLY A 262 20.14 12.66 -17.11
N SER A 263 19.56 13.81 -16.75
CA SER A 263 19.87 15.14 -17.30
C SER A 263 21.35 15.44 -17.08
N SER A 264 22.07 15.76 -18.15
CA SER A 264 23.36 16.46 -18.09
C SER A 264 23.24 17.75 -17.28
#